data_AF-A0A0C3GU99-F1
#
_entry.id   AF-A0A0C3GU99-F1
#
_cell.length_a   1.000
_cell.length_b   1.000
_cell.length_c   1.000
_cell.angle_alpha   90.00
_cell.angle_beta   90.00
_cell.angle_gamma   90.00
#
_symmetry.space_group_name_H-M   'P 1'
#
loop_
_entity.id
_entity.type
_entity.pdbx_description
1 polymer ?
#
loop_
_entity_poly.entity_id
_entity_poly.type
_entity_poly.pdbx_seq_one_letter_code
_entity_poly.pdbx_strand_id
1 'polypeptide(L)'
;MPSIISAPTRGLGHMMPSGHMAFLNKRDVDLLLMHTLFRRERELRLLPVLRNSESRSRTPRLVLSPVPRILEVYRNIAQTFGVSNELAIASVSLYVLGFAFGPSCWGLLSEVWGRRWSMLPAMVILGCFIIGTAKSKNIQSILITRFFSALGDMWSLQVRGTARCFYTLAVLGGITLGPVVGSAILINSHLTIFVFGITAISIFCLPEVYSPYMLKTKAGMLRKQTGDLRYHHHHEKVKADLKSIFAKHLARPGRMIIFEPIVTFVAFYASFVFAILYLTPEVFPIALPFVSLFLGVLVTALINIANEPRYRRLSAAADGRPVPEGRLLPMTVGGVIMCGLFWFGWTTLNAFWLSPMMAIVFIGAGFTVIFQQCLNYLVDTYRIYAASAVSANTLLRSFLAAIFPLFARPMFNILGVGPGMSIIGAVAAFLLPLPLVLMRYGEWLCTKSKFWHVDNTAR
;
A
#
# COMPACT_ATOMS: atom_id res chain seq x y z
N MET A 1 31.47 -25.48 60.01
CA MET A 1 31.19 -26.91 60.30
C MET A 1 31.03 -27.06 61.80
N PRO A 2 30.14 -27.93 62.35
CA PRO A 2 29.14 -28.78 61.70
C PRO A 2 27.75 -28.84 62.41
N SER A 3 26.86 -29.67 61.85
CA SER A 3 25.74 -30.46 62.46
C SER A 3 24.48 -29.71 62.98
N ILE A 4 23.25 -29.90 62.47
CA ILE A 4 22.36 -31.09 62.32
C ILE A 4 21.43 -31.31 63.55
N ILE A 5 20.10 -31.23 63.28
CA ILE A 5 18.91 -31.90 63.88
C ILE A 5 18.37 -31.43 65.26
N SER A 6 17.10 -30.97 65.28
CA SER A 6 15.96 -31.71 65.89
C SER A 6 14.63 -30.93 65.83
N ALA A 7 13.60 -31.58 65.28
CA ALA A 7 12.18 -31.24 65.43
C ALA A 7 11.64 -31.77 66.79
N PRO A 8 10.37 -31.53 67.20
CA PRO A 8 9.31 -32.44 66.74
C PRO A 8 7.85 -31.88 66.68
N THR A 9 7.14 -32.31 65.62
CA THR A 9 5.81 -32.98 65.52
C THR A 9 4.56 -32.53 66.33
N ARG A 10 3.45 -32.37 65.58
CA ARG A 10 2.10 -32.98 65.73
C ARG A 10 1.16 -32.36 64.66
N GLY A 11 0.40 -33.06 63.82
CA GLY A 11 0.19 -34.48 63.55
C GLY A 11 -0.85 -34.64 62.42
N LEU A 12 -0.75 -35.76 61.69
CA LEU A 12 -1.77 -36.51 60.91
C LEU A 12 -2.70 -35.75 59.92
N GLY A 13 -2.89 -36.14 58.67
CA GLY A 13 -2.47 -37.31 57.91
C GLY A 13 -3.38 -37.48 56.67
N HIS A 14 -2.77 -37.84 55.53
CA HIS A 14 -3.33 -38.50 54.34
C HIS A 14 -4.32 -37.78 53.39
N MET A 15 -3.82 -37.26 52.26
CA MET A 15 -3.83 -37.94 50.92
C MET A 15 -3.42 -36.93 49.82
N MET A 16 -2.37 -37.27 49.06
CA MET A 16 -2.02 -36.72 47.75
C MET A 16 -2.47 -37.73 46.67
N PRO A 17 -2.81 -37.35 45.43
CA PRO A 17 -1.77 -36.89 44.51
C PRO A 17 -2.13 -35.84 43.43
N SER A 18 -1.08 -35.14 43.01
CA SER A 18 -0.81 -34.66 41.63
C SER A 18 -1.55 -33.44 41.06
N GLY A 19 -0.77 -32.36 40.91
CA GLY A 19 -0.68 -31.51 39.73
C GLY A 19 -1.88 -30.61 39.41
N HIS A 20 -1.66 -29.29 39.35
CA HIS A 20 -2.13 -28.39 38.29
C HIS A 20 -1.55 -26.99 38.58
N MET A 21 -0.57 -26.56 37.76
CA MET A 21 -0.19 -25.15 37.66
C MET A 21 -1.41 -24.38 37.15
N ALA A 22 -1.87 -23.40 37.93
CA ALA A 22 -2.93 -22.49 37.52
C ALA A 22 -2.43 -21.63 36.35
N PHE A 23 -2.91 -21.96 35.15
CA PHE A 23 -2.85 -21.12 33.96
C PHE A 23 -3.56 -19.80 34.25
N LEU A 24 -2.80 -18.70 34.29
CA LEU A 24 -3.37 -17.37 34.14
C LEU A 24 -3.95 -17.25 32.73
N ASN A 25 -5.25 -16.97 32.67
CA ASN A 25 -6.03 -16.90 31.45
C ASN A 25 -5.59 -15.70 30.59
N LYS A 26 -5.41 -15.92 29.29
CA LYS A 26 -4.89 -14.93 28.32
C LYS A 26 -5.72 -13.63 28.28
N ARG A 27 -6.98 -13.68 28.71
CA ARG A 27 -7.89 -12.52 28.80
C ARG A 27 -7.57 -11.57 29.97
N ASP A 28 -7.01 -12.07 31.07
CA ASP A 28 -6.74 -11.24 32.26
C ASP A 28 -5.45 -10.42 32.10
N VAL A 29 -4.50 -10.93 31.32
CA VAL A 29 -3.25 -10.23 30.95
C VAL A 29 -3.53 -9.08 29.98
N ASP A 30 -4.43 -9.28 29.01
CA ASP A 30 -4.86 -8.24 28.07
C ASP A 30 -5.67 -7.13 28.76
N LEU A 31 -6.49 -7.48 29.76
CA LEU A 31 -7.22 -6.50 30.57
C LEU A 31 -6.28 -5.68 31.47
N LEU A 32 -5.27 -6.31 32.07
CA LEU A 32 -4.26 -5.61 32.89
C LEU A 32 -3.37 -4.69 32.04
N LEU A 33 -3.03 -5.09 30.83
CA LEU A 33 -2.28 -4.29 29.85
C LEU A 33 -3.10 -3.09 29.35
N MET A 34 -4.38 -3.28 29.04
CA MET A 34 -5.28 -2.17 28.70
C MET A 34 -5.48 -1.22 29.88
N HIS A 35 -5.64 -1.73 31.10
CA HIS A 35 -5.84 -0.89 32.29
C HIS A 35 -4.56 -0.13 32.70
N THR A 36 -3.37 -0.69 32.46
CA THR A 36 -2.09 0.00 32.70
C THR A 36 -1.76 1.01 31.60
N LEU A 37 -2.10 0.72 30.33
CA LEU A 37 -1.98 1.68 29.21
C LEU A 37 -2.90 2.89 29.42
N PHE A 38 -4.17 2.68 29.82
CA PHE A 38 -5.10 3.77 30.13
C PHE A 38 -4.78 4.54 31.42
N ARG A 39 -4.13 3.89 32.42
CA ARG A 39 -3.72 4.54 33.67
C ARG A 39 -2.49 5.43 33.47
N ARG A 40 -1.53 5.02 32.63
CA ARG A 40 -0.34 5.82 32.30
C ARG A 40 -0.67 7.03 31.42
N GLU A 41 -1.68 6.93 30.54
CA GLU A 41 -2.25 8.09 29.83
C GLU A 41 -2.98 9.09 30.75
N ARG A 42 -3.55 8.62 31.87
CA ARG A 42 -4.23 9.47 32.86
C ARG A 42 -3.24 10.22 33.76
N GLU A 43 -2.14 9.59 34.14
CA GLU A 43 -1.12 10.23 35.00
C GLU A 43 -0.25 11.23 34.22
N LEU A 44 0.01 11.03 32.92
CA LEU A 44 0.66 12.03 32.06
C LEU A 44 -0.22 13.27 31.75
N ARG A 45 -1.50 13.26 32.12
CA ARG A 45 -2.41 14.42 32.05
C ARG A 45 -2.47 15.24 33.34
N LEU A 46 -1.87 14.76 34.43
CA LEU A 46 -2.01 15.35 35.76
C LEU A 46 -0.63 15.73 36.30
N LEU A 47 -0.18 16.95 35.93
CA LEU A 47 0.77 17.87 36.62
C LEU A 47 1.93 18.35 35.71
N PRO A 48 2.20 19.68 35.56
CA PRO A 48 1.58 20.86 36.17
C PRO A 48 1.00 21.83 35.11
N VAL A 49 -0.25 21.63 34.70
CA VAL A 49 -1.08 22.69 34.08
C VAL A 49 -2.36 22.95 34.90
N LEU A 50 -2.58 22.15 35.95
CA LEU A 50 -3.75 22.24 36.82
C LEU A 50 -3.50 23.16 38.03
N ARG A 51 -3.12 24.41 37.78
CA ARG A 51 -3.31 25.46 38.79
C ARG A 51 -4.15 26.64 38.34
N ASN A 52 -4.45 26.82 37.05
CA ASN A 52 -5.25 27.96 36.59
C ASN A 52 -6.12 27.63 35.36
N SER A 53 -7.16 26.80 35.51
CA SER A 53 -8.35 26.83 34.63
C SER A 53 -9.44 25.87 35.09
N GLU A 54 -9.98 26.09 36.29
CA GLU A 54 -11.33 25.60 36.57
C GLU A 54 -12.33 26.52 35.86
N SER A 55 -12.95 26.02 34.79
CA SER A 55 -14.22 26.45 34.17
C SER A 55 -14.14 26.51 32.63
N ARG A 56 -14.47 25.39 31.96
CA ARG A 56 -15.43 25.32 30.83
C ARG A 56 -15.45 23.95 30.11
N SER A 57 -16.65 23.38 30.05
CA SER A 57 -17.17 22.34 29.15
C SER A 57 -16.34 21.07 28.89
N ARG A 58 -16.79 19.96 29.50
CA ARG A 58 -16.41 18.58 29.18
C ARG A 58 -16.92 18.17 27.79
N THR A 59 -16.12 18.38 26.75
CA THR A 59 -16.09 17.51 25.57
C THR A 59 -14.62 17.27 25.22
N PRO A 60 -14.17 16.05 24.90
CA PRO A 60 -12.81 15.84 24.44
C PRO A 60 -12.69 16.43 23.03
N ARG A 61 -12.41 17.74 22.93
CA ARG A 61 -11.95 18.35 21.69
C ARG A 61 -10.53 17.82 21.47
N LEU A 62 -10.37 17.05 20.40
CA LEU A 62 -9.04 16.69 19.91
C LEU A 62 -8.44 17.98 19.32
N VAL A 63 -7.85 18.82 20.18
CA VAL A 63 -7.00 19.92 19.71
C VAL A 63 -5.81 19.23 19.09
N LEU A 64 -5.84 19.03 17.76
CA LEU A 64 -4.63 18.72 17.02
C LEU A 64 -3.63 19.81 17.40
N SER A 65 -2.53 19.43 18.04
CA SER A 65 -1.38 20.32 18.09
C SER A 65 -1.07 20.75 16.66
N PRO A 66 -0.75 22.03 16.41
CA PRO A 66 -0.50 22.53 15.05
C PRO A 66 0.65 21.81 14.32
N VAL A 67 1.37 20.93 15.02
CA VAL A 67 2.42 20.08 14.49
C VAL A 67 2.03 18.61 14.74
N PRO A 68 1.64 17.84 13.71
CA PRO A 68 1.56 16.38 13.74
C PRO A 68 2.79 15.70 14.37
N ARG A 69 2.63 14.74 15.30
CA ARG A 69 3.77 14.01 15.92
C ARG A 69 4.60 13.21 14.92
N ILE A 70 4.06 12.83 13.75
CA ILE A 70 4.86 12.25 12.66
C ILE A 70 5.87 13.28 12.09
N LEU A 71 5.60 14.59 12.19
CA LEU A 71 6.57 15.64 11.86
C LEU A 71 7.79 15.62 12.79
N GLU A 72 7.68 15.04 13.99
CA GLU A 72 8.84 14.82 14.86
C GLU A 72 9.78 13.76 14.27
N VAL A 73 9.31 12.77 13.51
CA VAL A 73 10.19 11.74 12.96
C VAL A 73 11.20 12.32 11.97
N TYR A 74 10.74 13.10 10.98
CA TYR A 74 11.66 13.73 10.03
C TYR A 74 12.49 14.84 10.67
N ARG A 75 11.93 15.57 11.64
CA ARG A 75 12.70 16.54 12.42
C ARG A 75 13.78 15.86 13.27
N ASN A 76 13.49 14.73 13.89
CA ASN A 76 14.43 13.94 14.68
C ASN A 76 15.53 13.39 13.77
N ILE A 77 15.21 12.90 12.57
CA ILE A 77 16.21 12.49 11.58
C ILE A 77 17.06 13.70 11.16
N ALA A 78 16.43 14.82 10.81
CA ALA A 78 17.12 16.05 10.43
C ALA A 78 18.07 16.56 11.53
N GLN A 79 17.63 16.55 12.78
CA GLN A 79 18.43 16.95 13.95
C GLN A 79 19.55 15.96 14.27
N THR A 80 19.27 14.65 14.19
CA THR A 80 20.26 13.60 14.48
C THR A 80 21.42 13.63 13.49
N PHE A 81 21.15 13.93 12.22
CA PHE A 81 22.16 13.96 11.16
C PHE A 81 22.61 15.39 10.79
N GLY A 82 22.06 16.43 11.42
CA GLY A 82 22.41 17.84 11.15
C GLY A 82 22.07 18.30 9.73
N VAL A 83 20.96 17.82 9.16
CA VAL A 83 20.56 18.08 7.76
C VAL A 83 19.24 18.83 7.65
N SER A 84 18.94 19.36 6.47
CA SER A 84 17.67 20.02 6.21
C SER A 84 16.47 19.06 6.27
N ASN A 85 15.29 19.59 6.60
CA ASN A 85 14.08 18.77 6.71
C ASN A 85 13.66 18.19 5.35
N GLU A 86 13.94 18.91 4.28
CA GLU A 86 13.68 18.54 2.90
C GLU A 86 14.48 17.29 2.54
N LEU A 87 15.73 17.20 2.99
CA LEU A 87 16.58 16.02 2.77
C LEU A 87 16.09 14.80 3.56
N ALA A 88 15.52 15.00 4.75
CA ALA A 88 14.90 13.91 5.51
C ALA A 88 13.65 13.37 4.80
N ILE A 89 12.80 14.24 4.22
CA ILE A 89 11.62 13.85 3.44
C ILE A 89 12.00 13.19 2.10
N ALA A 90 13.14 13.59 1.52
CA ALA A 90 13.68 12.96 0.33
C ALA A 90 13.93 11.44 0.52
N SER A 91 14.13 10.97 1.75
CA SER A 91 14.30 9.53 2.03
C SER A 91 13.06 8.70 1.68
N VAL A 92 11.86 9.23 1.93
CA VAL A 92 10.59 8.57 1.55
C VAL A 92 10.35 8.71 0.06
N SER A 93 10.64 9.89 -0.48
CA SER A 93 10.49 10.17 -1.91
C SER A 93 11.38 9.22 -2.76
N LEU A 94 12.63 9.00 -2.34
CA LEU A 94 13.55 8.06 -2.98
C LEU A 94 13.13 6.60 -2.81
N TYR A 95 12.55 6.23 -1.66
CA TYR A 95 11.95 4.91 -1.49
C TYR A 95 10.81 4.69 -2.50
N VAL A 96 9.91 5.66 -2.65
CA VAL A 96 8.81 5.59 -3.63
C VAL A 96 9.32 5.56 -5.08
N LEU A 97 10.39 6.29 -5.39
CA LEU A 97 11.04 6.21 -6.69
C LEU A 97 11.64 4.82 -6.95
N GLY A 98 12.32 4.22 -5.97
CA GLY A 98 12.82 2.84 -6.09
C GLY A 98 11.70 1.84 -6.36
N PHE A 99 10.53 2.03 -5.75
CA PHE A 99 9.33 1.24 -6.01
C PHE A 99 8.79 1.39 -7.45
N ALA A 100 9.12 2.47 -8.17
CA ALA A 100 8.80 2.61 -9.60
C ALA A 100 9.59 1.62 -10.47
N PHE A 101 10.87 1.42 -10.13
CA PHE A 101 11.81 0.63 -10.91
C PHE A 101 11.81 -0.85 -10.50
N GLY A 102 11.51 -1.16 -9.24
CA GLY A 102 11.48 -2.54 -8.71
C GLY A 102 10.62 -3.50 -9.55
N PRO A 103 9.30 -3.25 -9.71
CA PRO A 103 8.42 -4.09 -10.51
C PRO A 103 8.85 -4.19 -11.98
N SER A 104 9.52 -3.17 -12.53
CA SER A 104 10.04 -3.18 -13.89
C SER A 104 11.22 -4.13 -14.04
N CYS A 105 12.14 -4.15 -13.08
CA CYS A 105 13.28 -5.08 -13.08
C CYS A 105 12.84 -6.53 -12.84
N TRP A 106 12.04 -6.75 -11.80
CA TRP A 106 11.69 -8.09 -11.35
C TRP A 106 10.50 -8.71 -12.10
N GLY A 107 9.57 -7.90 -12.63
CA GLY A 107 8.44 -8.40 -13.40
C GLY A 107 8.88 -9.22 -14.62
N LEU A 108 9.90 -8.77 -15.33
CA LEU A 108 10.47 -9.48 -16.48
C LEU A 108 11.24 -10.74 -16.09
N LEU A 109 12.00 -10.64 -15.00
CA LEU A 109 12.67 -11.80 -14.42
C LEU A 109 11.64 -12.89 -14.07
N SER A 110 10.46 -12.49 -13.63
CA SER A 110 9.37 -13.40 -13.29
C SER A 110 8.75 -14.09 -14.52
N GLU A 111 8.75 -13.43 -15.68
CA GLU A 111 8.28 -14.01 -16.93
C GLU A 111 9.27 -15.07 -17.45
N VAL A 112 10.58 -14.87 -17.29
CA VAL A 112 11.60 -15.77 -17.86
C VAL A 112 11.95 -16.94 -16.92
N TRP A 113 12.13 -16.64 -15.63
CA TRP A 113 12.61 -17.60 -14.63
C TRP A 113 11.55 -18.07 -13.62
N GLY A 114 10.29 -17.63 -13.78
CA GLY A 114 9.21 -17.98 -12.86
C GLY A 114 9.07 -16.98 -11.71
N ARG A 115 7.91 -17.01 -11.04
CA ARG A 115 7.58 -16.01 -10.02
C ARG A 115 8.38 -16.20 -8.75
N ARG A 116 8.68 -17.44 -8.34
CA ARG A 116 9.44 -17.72 -7.12
C ARG A 116 10.86 -17.18 -7.21
N TRP A 117 11.56 -17.48 -8.31
CA TRP A 117 12.95 -17.08 -8.51
C TRP A 117 13.13 -15.58 -8.75
N SER A 118 12.07 -14.87 -9.14
CA SER A 118 12.08 -13.42 -9.19
C SER A 118 11.77 -12.78 -7.83
N MET A 119 10.84 -13.35 -7.05
CA MET A 119 10.43 -12.77 -5.75
C MET A 119 11.47 -12.97 -4.64
N LEU A 120 12.10 -14.14 -4.54
CA LEU A 120 12.99 -14.46 -3.41
C LEU A 120 14.24 -13.56 -3.34
N PRO A 121 15.01 -13.34 -4.42
CA PRO A 121 16.16 -12.44 -4.36
C PRO A 121 15.75 -10.99 -4.05
N ALA A 122 14.59 -10.55 -4.57
CA ALA A 122 14.05 -9.22 -4.29
C ALA A 122 13.77 -9.02 -2.79
N MET A 123 13.16 -10.03 -2.13
CA MET A 123 12.89 -10.01 -0.68
C MET A 123 14.18 -10.04 0.16
N VAL A 124 15.21 -10.76 -0.28
CA VAL A 124 16.53 -10.76 0.39
C VAL A 124 17.19 -9.40 0.27
N ILE A 125 17.17 -8.80 -0.93
CA ILE A 125 17.67 -7.44 -1.17
C ILE A 125 16.95 -6.43 -0.28
N LEU A 126 15.61 -6.48 -0.23
CA LEU A 126 14.79 -5.68 0.67
C LEU A 126 15.26 -5.80 2.13
N GLY A 127 15.38 -7.04 2.65
CA GLY A 127 15.82 -7.30 4.02
C GLY A 127 17.22 -6.78 4.34
N CYS A 128 18.19 -7.02 3.45
CA CYS A 128 19.57 -6.55 3.60
C CYS A 128 19.65 -5.02 3.64
N PHE A 129 18.95 -4.34 2.73
CA PHE A 129 18.98 -2.87 2.67
C PHE A 129 18.17 -2.21 3.79
N ILE A 130 17.13 -2.85 4.32
CA ILE A 130 16.45 -2.40 5.55
C ILE A 130 17.41 -2.43 6.74
N ILE A 131 18.20 -3.50 6.91
CA ILE A 131 19.27 -3.54 7.93
C ILE A 131 20.30 -2.44 7.67
N GLY A 132 20.67 -2.23 6.40
CA GLY A 132 21.55 -1.16 5.98
C GLY A 132 21.06 0.22 6.39
N THR A 133 19.75 0.49 6.27
CA THR A 133 19.17 1.74 6.79
C THR A 133 19.21 1.79 8.32
N ALA A 134 18.86 0.71 9.00
CA ALA A 134 18.81 0.67 10.47
C ALA A 134 20.18 0.89 11.13
N LYS A 135 21.27 0.43 10.51
CA LYS A 135 22.65 0.60 10.99
C LYS A 135 23.37 1.82 10.41
N SER A 136 22.69 2.63 9.61
CA SER A 136 23.30 3.73 8.89
C SER A 136 23.68 4.90 9.82
N LYS A 137 24.89 5.46 9.64
CA LYS A 137 25.39 6.60 10.41
C LYS A 137 25.39 7.93 9.62
N ASN A 138 25.07 7.88 8.33
CA ASN A 138 25.09 9.03 7.43
C ASN A 138 23.78 9.12 6.64
N ILE A 139 23.31 10.34 6.36
CA ILE A 139 22.09 10.55 5.57
C ILE A 139 22.22 9.95 4.16
N GLN A 140 23.39 10.08 3.50
CA GLN A 140 23.61 9.57 2.15
C GLN A 140 23.39 8.05 2.09
N SER A 141 23.92 7.35 3.09
CA SER A 141 23.74 5.90 3.22
C SER A 141 22.29 5.52 3.50
N ILE A 142 21.53 6.33 4.25
CA ILE A 142 20.07 6.15 4.41
C ILE A 142 19.34 6.32 3.06
N LEU A 143 19.65 7.36 2.29
CA LEU A 143 19.01 7.62 1.00
C LEU A 143 19.28 6.49 0.00
N ILE A 144 20.53 6.05 -0.11
CA ILE A 144 20.93 4.95 -1.00
C ILE A 144 20.25 3.64 -0.58
N THR A 145 20.35 3.26 0.70
CA THR A 145 19.75 2.02 1.20
C THR A 145 18.22 2.03 1.06
N ARG A 146 17.57 3.20 1.20
CA ARG A 146 16.13 3.34 0.97
C ARG A 146 15.74 3.15 -0.50
N PHE A 147 16.49 3.71 -1.44
CA PHE A 147 16.23 3.47 -2.86
C PHE A 147 16.37 1.98 -3.24
N PHE A 148 17.47 1.33 -2.82
CA PHE A 148 17.72 -0.07 -3.16
C PHE A 148 16.82 -1.06 -2.41
N SER A 149 16.40 -0.76 -1.18
CA SER A 149 15.39 -1.58 -0.49
C SER A 149 14.07 -1.59 -1.24
N ALA A 150 13.62 -0.45 -1.76
CA ALA A 150 12.39 -0.38 -2.55
C ALA A 150 12.47 -1.09 -3.90
N LEU A 151 13.66 -1.25 -4.48
CA LEU A 151 13.83 -2.10 -5.68
C LEU A 151 13.49 -3.56 -5.39
N GLY A 152 13.73 -4.04 -4.17
CA GLY A 152 13.42 -5.41 -3.74
C GLY A 152 11.94 -5.66 -3.44
N ASP A 153 11.12 -4.61 -3.38
CA ASP A 153 9.69 -4.71 -3.13
C ASP A 153 8.92 -4.98 -4.44
N MET A 154 8.86 -6.24 -4.85
CA MET A 154 8.14 -6.66 -6.06
C MET A 154 6.79 -7.30 -5.73
N TRP A 155 5.74 -6.84 -6.43
CA TRP A 155 4.44 -7.50 -6.51
C TRP A 155 4.03 -7.70 -7.96
N SER A 156 3.73 -8.95 -8.38
CA SER A 156 3.26 -9.23 -9.74
C SER A 156 1.76 -8.95 -9.85
N LEU A 157 1.34 -8.15 -10.84
CA LEU A 157 -0.07 -7.86 -11.10
C LEU A 157 -0.58 -8.68 -12.28
N GLN A 158 -1.57 -9.53 -12.02
CA GLN A 158 -2.63 -9.92 -12.96
C GLN A 158 -3.56 -10.94 -12.29
N VAL A 159 -4.54 -10.43 -11.55
CA VAL A 159 -5.69 -11.21 -11.07
C VAL A 159 -6.97 -10.54 -11.55
N ARG A 160 -7.98 -11.32 -11.92
CA ARG A 160 -9.30 -10.83 -12.39
C ARG A 160 -10.37 -11.08 -11.32
N GLY A 161 -11.41 -10.26 -11.35
CA GLY A 161 -12.59 -10.38 -10.48
C GLY A 161 -12.29 -10.29 -8.99
N THR A 162 -12.91 -11.15 -8.18
CA THR A 162 -12.82 -11.14 -6.71
C THR A 162 -11.38 -11.22 -6.18
N ALA A 163 -10.50 -11.97 -6.84
CA ALA A 163 -9.09 -12.06 -6.47
C ALA A 163 -8.37 -10.69 -6.53
N ARG A 164 -8.83 -9.79 -7.42
CA ARG A 164 -8.31 -8.42 -7.52
C ARG A 164 -8.71 -7.58 -6.31
N CYS A 165 -9.86 -7.84 -5.67
CA CYS A 165 -10.29 -7.13 -4.47
C CYS A 165 -9.41 -7.50 -3.26
N PHE A 166 -9.11 -8.78 -3.09
CA PHE A 166 -8.18 -9.24 -2.05
C PHE A 166 -6.76 -8.73 -2.28
N TYR A 167 -6.30 -8.71 -3.53
CA TYR A 167 -5.02 -8.10 -3.88
C TYR A 167 -4.95 -6.63 -3.47
N THR A 168 -5.98 -5.85 -3.82
CA THR A 168 -6.07 -4.43 -3.47
C THR A 168 -6.12 -4.24 -1.96
N LEU A 169 -6.83 -5.10 -1.24
CA LEU A 169 -6.87 -5.07 0.21
C LEU A 169 -5.49 -5.36 0.84
N ALA A 170 -4.73 -6.30 0.29
CA ALA A 170 -3.38 -6.60 0.77
C ALA A 170 -2.42 -5.42 0.54
N VAL A 171 -2.43 -4.83 -0.66
CA VAL A 171 -1.54 -3.72 -1.02
C VAL A 171 -1.91 -2.44 -0.28
N LEU A 172 -3.17 -2.00 -0.38
CA LEU A 172 -3.61 -0.77 0.25
C LEU A 172 -3.68 -0.92 1.76
N GLY A 173 -4.08 -2.09 2.26
CA GLY A 173 -4.03 -2.42 3.67
C GLY A 173 -2.63 -2.30 4.24
N GLY A 174 -1.61 -2.76 3.51
CA GLY A 174 -0.22 -2.57 3.87
C GLY A 174 0.17 -1.09 3.98
N ILE A 175 -0.23 -0.27 3.01
CA ILE A 175 0.07 1.18 3.02
C ILE A 175 -0.66 1.90 4.17
N THR A 176 -1.91 1.54 4.46
CA THR A 176 -2.69 2.19 5.52
C THR A 176 -2.29 1.71 6.92
N LEU A 177 -2.05 0.40 7.12
CA LEU A 177 -1.69 -0.15 8.42
C LEU A 177 -0.20 -0.01 8.73
N GLY A 178 0.65 0.17 7.71
CA GLY A 178 2.10 0.34 7.85
C GLY A 178 2.47 1.43 8.87
N PRO A 179 1.95 2.67 8.76
CA PRO A 179 2.18 3.72 9.75
C PRO A 179 1.66 3.39 11.15
N VAL A 180 0.54 2.66 11.27
CA VAL A 180 -0.02 2.23 12.56
C VAL A 180 0.95 1.28 13.26
N VAL A 181 1.35 0.21 12.56
CA VAL A 181 2.29 -0.78 13.09
C VAL A 181 3.66 -0.13 13.32
N GLY A 182 4.14 0.70 12.40
CA GLY A 182 5.39 1.45 12.52
C GLY A 182 5.43 2.38 13.74
N SER A 183 4.31 3.04 14.05
CA SER A 183 4.18 3.88 15.25
C SER A 183 4.18 3.07 16.56
N ALA A 184 3.54 1.90 16.58
CA ALA A 184 3.56 0.99 17.73
C ALA A 184 4.95 0.37 17.96
N ILE A 185 5.68 0.18 16.86
CA ILE A 185 7.02 -0.39 16.84
C ILE A 185 8.08 0.60 17.35
N LEU A 186 7.90 1.91 17.18
CA LEU A 186 8.78 2.91 17.81
C LEU A 186 8.88 2.74 19.35
N ILE A 187 7.91 2.04 19.95
CA ILE A 187 7.87 1.71 21.37
C ILE A 187 8.57 0.36 21.67
N ASN A 188 8.67 -0.57 20.70
CA ASN A 188 9.22 -1.93 20.87
C ASN A 188 10.25 -2.29 19.77
N SER A 189 11.53 -2.44 20.15
CA SER A 189 12.70 -2.43 19.25
C SER A 189 13.02 -3.75 18.48
N HIS A 190 12.01 -4.47 17.96
CA HIS A 190 12.23 -5.80 17.34
C HIS A 190 11.83 -5.91 15.85
N LEU A 191 12.04 -4.83 15.08
CA LEU A 191 11.67 -4.71 13.66
C LEU A 191 12.33 -5.71 12.70
N THR A 192 13.61 -5.98 12.91
CA THR A 192 14.40 -6.82 12.00
C THR A 192 13.90 -8.26 11.98
N ILE A 193 13.27 -8.73 13.07
CA ILE A 193 12.78 -10.11 13.18
C ILE A 193 11.51 -10.32 12.32
N PHE A 194 10.65 -9.31 12.20
CA PHE A 194 9.40 -9.44 11.44
C PHE A 194 9.62 -9.58 9.94
N VAL A 195 10.49 -8.75 9.35
CA VAL A 195 10.80 -8.81 7.91
C VAL A 195 11.51 -10.12 7.58
N PHE A 196 12.49 -10.55 8.38
CA PHE A 196 13.17 -11.82 8.17
C PHE A 196 12.27 -13.03 8.45
N GLY A 197 11.33 -12.93 9.38
CA GLY A 197 10.31 -13.95 9.62
C GLY A 197 9.40 -14.15 8.41
N ILE A 198 8.92 -13.06 7.81
CA ILE A 198 8.08 -13.11 6.59
C ILE A 198 8.90 -13.64 5.40
N THR A 199 10.14 -13.21 5.23
CA THR A 199 11.03 -13.70 4.17
C THR A 199 11.33 -15.19 4.36
N ALA A 200 11.61 -15.65 5.58
CA ALA A 200 11.84 -17.05 5.88
C ALA A 200 10.60 -17.90 5.56
N ILE A 201 9.41 -17.47 6.03
CA ILE A 201 8.15 -18.14 5.70
C ILE A 201 7.94 -18.18 4.17
N SER A 202 8.24 -17.10 3.46
CA SER A 202 8.10 -17.04 2.00
C SER A 202 9.07 -17.99 1.28
N ILE A 203 10.29 -18.19 1.79
CA ILE A 203 11.26 -19.13 1.24
C ILE A 203 10.76 -20.58 1.34
N PHE A 204 10.18 -20.95 2.50
CA PHE A 204 9.74 -22.32 2.77
C PHE A 204 8.33 -22.63 2.27
N CYS A 205 7.42 -21.67 2.28
CA CYS A 205 5.99 -21.88 2.02
C CYS A 205 5.50 -21.41 0.65
N LEU A 206 6.31 -20.70 -0.16
CA LEU A 206 5.87 -20.20 -1.47
C LEU A 206 6.18 -21.20 -2.61
N PRO A 207 5.18 -21.98 -3.09
CA PRO A 207 5.36 -22.80 -4.28
C PRO A 207 5.48 -21.93 -5.54
N GLU A 208 6.03 -22.50 -6.62
CA GLU A 208 6.00 -21.85 -7.93
C GLU A 208 4.57 -21.91 -8.49
N VAL A 209 3.98 -20.75 -8.80
CA VAL A 209 2.58 -20.62 -9.24
C VAL A 209 2.49 -20.21 -10.72
N TYR A 210 3.61 -19.95 -11.39
CA TYR A 210 3.59 -19.48 -12.77
C TYR A 210 3.41 -20.63 -13.77
N SER A 211 2.18 -20.80 -14.26
CA SER A 211 1.78 -21.89 -15.16
C SER A 211 2.64 -22.02 -16.43
N PRO A 212 2.95 -20.94 -17.19
CA PRO A 212 3.80 -21.04 -18.39
C PRO A 212 5.22 -21.54 -18.11
N TYR A 213 5.78 -21.23 -16.94
CA TYR A 213 7.08 -21.73 -16.52
C TYR A 213 7.00 -23.20 -16.05
N MET A 214 5.96 -23.58 -15.30
CA MET A 214 5.75 -24.98 -14.92
C MET A 214 5.59 -25.89 -16.15
N LEU A 215 4.86 -25.43 -17.16
CA LEU A 215 4.70 -26.14 -18.44
C LEU A 215 6.01 -26.26 -19.21
N LYS A 216 6.84 -25.21 -19.24
CA LYS A 216 8.20 -25.26 -19.81
C LYS A 216 9.08 -26.29 -19.09
N THR A 217 9.07 -26.29 -17.77
CA THR A 217 9.85 -27.24 -16.97
C THR A 217 9.38 -28.68 -17.18
N LYS A 218 8.05 -28.90 -17.20
CA LYS A 218 7.45 -30.22 -17.48
C LYS A 218 7.77 -30.71 -18.89
N ALA A 219 7.69 -29.84 -19.90
CA ALA A 219 8.06 -30.17 -21.28
C ALA A 219 9.54 -30.59 -21.38
N GLY A 220 10.43 -29.90 -20.67
CA GLY A 220 11.84 -30.27 -20.58
C GLY A 220 12.08 -31.62 -19.87
N MET A 221 11.33 -31.91 -18.81
CA MET A 221 11.39 -33.21 -18.11
C MET A 221 10.90 -34.35 -19.02
N LEU A 222 9.78 -34.15 -19.73
CA LEU A 222 9.24 -35.13 -20.67
C LEU A 222 10.23 -35.41 -21.81
N ARG A 223 10.88 -34.37 -22.36
CA ARG A 223 11.95 -34.52 -23.36
C ARG A 223 13.09 -35.41 -22.87
N LYS A 224 13.52 -35.24 -21.61
CA LYS A 224 14.57 -36.06 -21.00
C LYS A 224 14.13 -37.51 -20.74
N GLN A 225 12.86 -37.73 -20.43
CA GLN A 225 12.33 -39.07 -20.11
C GLN A 225 11.95 -39.89 -21.35
N THR A 226 11.38 -39.26 -22.39
CA THR A 226 10.89 -39.96 -23.59
C THR A 226 11.85 -39.89 -24.77
N GLY A 227 12.82 -38.97 -24.76
CA GLY A 227 13.71 -38.72 -25.90
C GLY A 227 13.02 -38.02 -27.09
N ASP A 228 11.71 -37.76 -27.01
CA ASP A 228 10.96 -37.11 -28.08
C ASP A 228 11.13 -35.58 -28.00
N LEU A 229 11.75 -35.02 -29.04
CA LEU A 229 12.00 -33.58 -29.17
C LEU A 229 10.74 -32.78 -29.49
N ARG A 230 9.60 -33.40 -29.80
CA ARG A 230 8.36 -32.68 -30.16
C ARG A 230 7.72 -31.92 -29.00
N TYR A 231 8.02 -32.29 -27.76
CA TYR A 231 7.46 -31.63 -26.58
C TYR A 231 8.05 -30.24 -26.38
N HIS A 232 7.57 -29.21 -27.07
CA HIS A 232 8.00 -27.81 -26.89
C HIS A 232 6.87 -26.91 -26.41
N HIS A 233 7.18 -26.03 -25.45
CA HIS A 233 6.26 -24.97 -25.05
C HIS A 233 6.69 -23.63 -25.68
N HIS A 234 5.74 -22.84 -26.20
CA HIS A 234 6.02 -21.53 -26.81
C HIS A 234 6.84 -20.59 -25.91
N HIS A 235 6.68 -20.73 -24.60
CA HIS A 235 7.39 -19.97 -23.58
C HIS A 235 8.90 -20.25 -23.50
N GLU A 236 9.41 -21.28 -24.18
CA GLU A 236 10.86 -21.51 -24.34
C GLU A 236 11.53 -20.50 -25.27
N LYS A 237 10.77 -19.88 -26.18
CA LYS A 237 11.28 -18.84 -27.08
C LYS A 237 11.46 -17.49 -26.39
N VAL A 238 10.91 -17.32 -25.18
CA VAL A 238 11.03 -16.09 -24.39
C VAL A 238 12.43 -16.04 -23.78
N LYS A 239 13.30 -15.21 -24.36
CA LYS A 239 14.64 -14.94 -23.83
C LYS A 239 14.64 -13.60 -23.09
N ALA A 240 15.35 -13.54 -21.96
CA ALA A 240 15.65 -12.29 -21.27
C ALA A 240 16.69 -11.50 -22.09
N ASP A 241 16.25 -10.65 -23.01
CA ASP A 241 17.13 -9.67 -23.63
C ASP A 241 16.97 -8.32 -22.93
N LEU A 242 18.06 -7.77 -22.38
CA LEU A 242 18.07 -6.50 -21.65
C LEU A 242 17.53 -5.34 -22.50
N LYS A 243 17.74 -5.37 -23.83
CA LYS A 243 17.16 -4.39 -24.75
C LYS A 243 15.64 -4.54 -24.86
N SER A 244 15.15 -5.78 -24.96
CA SER A 244 13.71 -6.08 -24.99
C SER A 244 13.02 -5.73 -23.66
N ILE A 245 13.73 -5.88 -22.54
CA ILE A 245 13.32 -5.53 -21.17
C ILE A 245 13.10 -4.01 -21.07
N PHE A 246 14.12 -3.22 -21.41
CA PHE A 246 14.05 -1.76 -21.38
C PHE A 246 12.98 -1.22 -22.35
N ALA A 247 12.88 -1.81 -23.54
CA ALA A 247 11.89 -1.40 -24.54
C ALA A 247 10.45 -1.67 -24.07
N LYS A 248 10.17 -2.82 -23.46
CA LYS A 248 8.81 -3.21 -23.03
C LYS A 248 8.32 -2.49 -21.78
N HIS A 249 9.20 -2.14 -20.84
CA HIS A 249 8.81 -1.59 -19.53
C HIS A 249 9.11 -0.11 -19.31
N LEU A 250 10.02 0.49 -20.09
CA LEU A 250 10.31 1.92 -19.98
C LEU A 250 9.93 2.66 -21.27
N ALA A 251 10.44 2.21 -22.41
CA ALA A 251 10.23 2.94 -23.67
C ALA A 251 8.76 2.88 -24.14
N ARG A 252 8.14 1.71 -24.09
CA ARG A 252 6.76 1.53 -24.55
C ARG A 252 5.72 2.19 -23.62
N PRO A 253 5.80 2.03 -22.29
CA PRO A 253 4.91 2.75 -21.38
C PRO A 253 5.09 4.25 -21.47
N GLY A 254 6.33 4.76 -21.59
CA GLY A 254 6.60 6.18 -21.82
C GLY A 254 5.96 6.70 -23.10
N ARG A 255 6.05 5.94 -24.21
CA ARG A 255 5.34 6.28 -25.46
C ARG A 255 3.82 6.28 -25.28
N MET A 256 3.25 5.34 -24.54
CA MET A 256 1.81 5.33 -24.27
C MET A 256 1.38 6.57 -23.48
N ILE A 257 2.14 7.01 -22.47
CA ILE A 257 1.80 8.23 -21.72
C ILE A 257 1.81 9.49 -22.60
N ILE A 258 2.70 9.55 -23.60
CA ILE A 258 2.84 10.74 -24.46
C ILE A 258 1.85 10.73 -25.62
N PHE A 259 1.64 9.58 -26.26
CA PHE A 259 0.90 9.48 -27.52
C PHE A 259 -0.53 8.93 -27.37
N GLU A 260 -0.88 8.29 -26.25
CA GLU A 260 -2.20 7.71 -26.03
C GLU A 260 -2.99 8.51 -24.98
N PRO A 261 -3.87 9.44 -25.40
CA PRO A 261 -4.54 10.36 -24.48
C PRO A 261 -5.39 9.64 -23.43
N ILE A 262 -6.02 8.51 -23.78
CA ILE A 262 -6.81 7.70 -22.85
C ILE A 262 -5.92 7.20 -21.71
N VAL A 263 -4.76 6.64 -22.03
CA VAL A 263 -3.80 6.17 -21.01
C VAL A 263 -3.34 7.35 -20.18
N THR A 264 -3.00 8.48 -20.79
CA THR A 264 -2.53 9.68 -20.07
C THR A 264 -3.54 10.17 -19.04
N PHE A 265 -4.80 10.38 -19.43
CA PHE A 265 -5.82 10.93 -18.53
C PHE A 265 -6.19 9.95 -17.41
N VAL A 266 -6.39 8.68 -17.74
CA VAL A 266 -6.77 7.67 -16.74
C VAL A 266 -5.60 7.36 -15.80
N ALA A 267 -4.38 7.28 -16.34
CA ALA A 267 -3.18 7.12 -15.53
C ALA A 267 -2.94 8.34 -14.64
N PHE A 268 -3.12 9.56 -15.16
CA PHE A 268 -2.97 10.79 -14.38
C PHE A 268 -3.96 10.81 -13.22
N TYR A 269 -5.23 10.49 -13.46
CA TYR A 269 -6.23 10.48 -12.39
C TYR A 269 -5.95 9.42 -11.32
N ALA A 270 -5.60 8.20 -11.71
CA ALA A 270 -5.19 7.16 -10.76
C ALA A 270 -3.93 7.54 -9.97
N SER A 271 -2.95 8.14 -10.65
CA SER A 271 -1.68 8.57 -10.08
C SER A 271 -1.86 9.73 -9.11
N PHE A 272 -2.71 10.70 -9.44
CA PHE A 272 -3.02 11.85 -8.59
C PHE A 272 -3.69 11.40 -7.29
N VAL A 273 -4.72 10.56 -7.40
CA VAL A 273 -5.45 10.00 -6.25
C VAL A 273 -4.52 9.16 -5.36
N PHE A 274 -3.57 8.43 -5.95
CA PHE A 274 -2.52 7.73 -5.21
C PHE A 274 -1.50 8.65 -4.56
N ALA A 275 -1.14 9.77 -5.18
CA ALA A 275 -0.24 10.74 -4.60
C ALA A 275 -0.86 11.43 -3.36
N ILE A 276 -2.18 11.64 -3.35
CA ILE A 276 -2.92 12.08 -2.15
C ILE A 276 -2.74 11.10 -1.00
N LEU A 277 -2.79 9.79 -1.26
CA LEU A 277 -2.56 8.76 -0.23
C LEU A 277 -1.16 8.91 0.40
N TYR A 278 -0.13 9.16 -0.41
CA TYR A 278 1.24 9.37 0.06
C TYR A 278 1.48 10.70 0.75
N LEU A 279 0.58 11.66 0.55
CA LEU A 279 0.57 12.92 1.28
C LEU A 279 -0.10 12.80 2.66
N THR A 280 -0.96 11.80 2.88
CA THR A 280 -1.66 11.64 4.17
C THR A 280 -0.77 11.51 5.40
N PRO A 281 0.42 10.88 5.37
CA PRO A 281 1.29 10.82 6.54
C PRO A 281 1.85 12.17 7.01
N GLU A 282 1.95 13.15 6.12
CA GLU A 282 2.37 14.51 6.50
C GLU A 282 1.25 15.26 7.24
N VAL A 283 0.00 14.85 7.05
CA VAL A 283 -1.18 15.53 7.58
C VAL A 283 -1.72 14.85 8.83
N PHE A 284 -1.60 13.53 8.91
CA PHE A 284 -2.18 12.74 10.01
C PHE A 284 -1.22 12.65 11.20
N PRO A 285 -1.59 13.19 12.36
CA PRO A 285 -0.68 13.29 13.51
C PRO A 285 -0.52 12.00 14.32
N ILE A 286 -1.46 11.07 14.20
CA ILE A 286 -1.62 9.89 15.07
C ILE A 286 -2.08 8.71 14.20
N ALA A 287 -1.88 7.48 14.68
CA ALA A 287 -2.30 6.24 14.03
C ALA A 287 -3.82 6.13 13.74
N LEU A 288 -4.68 6.80 14.51
CA LEU A 288 -6.14 6.67 14.41
C LEU A 288 -6.74 7.06 13.02
N PRO A 289 -6.34 8.19 12.41
CA PRO A 289 -6.58 8.51 11.00
C PRO A 289 -6.35 7.36 10.02
N PHE A 290 -5.24 6.63 10.18
CA PHE A 290 -4.87 5.55 9.26
C PHE A 290 -5.76 4.32 9.41
N VAL A 291 -6.27 4.04 10.61
CA VAL A 291 -7.29 3.01 10.84
C VAL A 291 -8.60 3.38 10.13
N SER A 292 -9.00 4.66 10.19
CA SER A 292 -10.18 5.16 9.48
C SER A 292 -10.01 5.04 7.95
N LEU A 293 -8.82 5.34 7.46
CA LEU A 293 -8.46 5.18 6.05
C LEU A 293 -8.57 3.70 5.62
N PHE A 294 -8.04 2.78 6.43
CA PHE A 294 -8.16 1.33 6.21
C PHE A 294 -9.61 0.85 6.22
N LEU A 295 -10.44 1.37 7.12
CA LEU A 295 -11.87 1.06 7.15
C LEU A 295 -12.55 1.45 5.82
N GLY A 296 -12.18 2.60 5.23
CA GLY A 296 -12.63 3.00 3.90
C GLY A 296 -12.24 1.99 2.81
N VAL A 297 -11.00 1.48 2.85
CA VAL A 297 -10.53 0.42 1.92
C VAL A 297 -11.37 -0.86 2.08
N LEU A 298 -11.66 -1.29 3.32
CA LEU A 298 -12.47 -2.48 3.60
C LEU A 298 -13.89 -2.35 3.06
N VAL A 299 -14.56 -1.22 3.32
CA VAL A 299 -15.92 -0.94 2.83
C VAL A 299 -15.94 -0.99 1.30
N THR A 300 -14.97 -0.36 0.64
CA THR A 300 -14.88 -0.40 -0.82
C THR A 300 -14.59 -1.80 -1.36
N ALA A 301 -13.77 -2.61 -0.68
CA ALA A 301 -13.54 -3.99 -1.08
C ALA A 301 -14.85 -4.80 -1.07
N LEU A 302 -15.68 -4.64 -0.03
CA LEU A 302 -16.99 -5.29 0.05
C LEU A 302 -17.93 -4.82 -1.06
N ILE A 303 -17.98 -3.51 -1.34
CA ILE A 303 -18.80 -2.94 -2.42
C ILE A 303 -18.35 -3.48 -3.79
N ASN A 304 -17.05 -3.56 -4.04
CA ASN A 304 -16.53 -4.10 -5.30
C ASN A 304 -16.86 -5.59 -5.47
N ILE A 305 -16.77 -6.39 -4.40
CA ILE A 305 -17.17 -7.80 -4.41
C ILE A 305 -18.68 -7.91 -4.69
N ALA A 306 -19.50 -7.07 -4.08
CA ALA A 306 -20.94 -7.02 -4.32
C ALA A 306 -21.31 -6.55 -5.74
N ASN A 307 -20.46 -5.75 -6.39
CA ASN A 307 -20.67 -5.25 -7.74
C ASN A 307 -20.14 -6.21 -8.84
N GLU A 308 -19.30 -7.19 -8.48
CA GLU A 308 -18.75 -8.18 -9.41
C GLU A 308 -19.84 -9.01 -10.15
N PRO A 309 -20.94 -9.46 -9.53
CA PRO A 309 -22.06 -10.11 -10.23
C PRO A 309 -22.68 -9.22 -11.32
N ARG A 310 -22.82 -7.92 -11.08
CA ARG A 310 -23.34 -6.97 -12.09
C ARG A 310 -22.41 -6.91 -13.30
N TYR A 311 -21.11 -6.79 -13.07
CA TYR A 311 -20.12 -6.76 -14.15
C TYR A 311 -20.06 -8.08 -14.92
N ARG A 312 -20.19 -9.23 -14.23
CA ARG A 312 -20.28 -10.54 -14.89
C ARG A 312 -21.50 -10.66 -15.81
N ARG A 313 -22.67 -10.15 -15.40
CA ARG A 313 -23.87 -10.11 -16.27
C ARG A 313 -23.64 -9.24 -17.50
N LEU A 314 -23.00 -8.09 -17.34
CA LEU A 314 -22.68 -7.19 -18.45
C LEU A 314 -21.70 -7.83 -19.44
N SER A 315 -20.68 -8.54 -18.94
CA SER A 315 -19.75 -9.28 -19.79
C SER A 315 -20.42 -10.47 -20.49
N ALA A 316 -21.33 -11.18 -19.81
CA ALA A 316 -22.11 -12.26 -20.41
C ALA A 316 -23.04 -11.76 -21.54
N ALA A 317 -23.62 -10.57 -21.39
CA ALA A 317 -24.41 -9.92 -22.44
C ALA A 317 -23.57 -9.45 -23.64
N ALA A 318 -22.24 -9.38 -23.51
CA ALA A 318 -21.30 -8.99 -24.56
C ALA A 318 -20.48 -10.19 -25.07
N ASP A 319 -21.06 -11.39 -25.08
CA ASP A 319 -20.40 -12.65 -25.50
C ASP A 319 -19.10 -12.95 -24.73
N GLY A 320 -19.05 -12.60 -23.44
CA GLY A 320 -17.86 -12.79 -22.59
C GLY A 320 -16.73 -11.79 -22.88
N ARG A 321 -16.96 -10.76 -23.69
CA ARG A 321 -15.98 -9.69 -23.90
C ARG A 321 -15.94 -8.78 -22.66
N PRO A 322 -14.74 -8.34 -22.20
CA PRO A 322 -14.66 -7.27 -21.21
C PRO A 322 -15.25 -5.98 -21.79
N VAL A 323 -16.14 -5.36 -21.01
CA VAL A 323 -16.83 -4.11 -21.33
C VAL A 323 -16.21 -3.02 -20.45
N PRO A 324 -15.22 -2.25 -20.95
CA PRO A 324 -14.51 -1.24 -20.15
C PRO A 324 -15.45 -0.12 -19.67
N GLU A 325 -16.50 0.21 -20.42
CA GLU A 325 -17.48 1.26 -20.09
C GLU A 325 -18.23 0.96 -18.78
N GLY A 326 -18.45 -0.32 -18.47
CA GLY A 326 -19.08 -0.76 -17.22
C GLY A 326 -18.26 -0.44 -15.96
N ARG A 327 -16.97 -0.08 -16.11
CA ARG A 327 -16.06 0.31 -15.02
C ARG A 327 -16.12 1.81 -14.71
N LEU A 328 -16.60 2.63 -15.64
CA LEU A 328 -16.58 4.09 -15.54
C LEU A 328 -17.63 4.64 -14.56
N LEU A 329 -18.80 4.00 -14.45
CA LEU A 329 -19.83 4.45 -13.51
C LEU A 329 -19.38 4.33 -12.03
N PRO A 330 -18.82 3.18 -11.58
CA PRO A 330 -18.23 3.11 -10.24
C PRO A 330 -17.09 4.12 -10.04
N MET A 331 -16.31 4.41 -11.08
CA MET A 331 -15.24 5.41 -11.03
C MET A 331 -15.76 6.83 -10.74
N THR A 332 -16.88 7.24 -11.36
CA THR A 332 -17.55 8.53 -11.04
C THR A 332 -18.05 8.57 -9.60
N VAL A 333 -18.64 7.48 -9.12
CA VAL A 333 -19.10 7.38 -7.71
C VAL A 333 -17.93 7.54 -6.74
N GLY A 334 -16.78 6.93 -7.04
CA GLY A 334 -15.55 7.13 -6.28
C GLY A 334 -15.08 8.59 -6.27
N GLY A 335 -15.20 9.28 -7.40
CA GLY A 335 -14.94 10.72 -7.52
C GLY A 335 -15.82 11.57 -6.61
N VAL A 336 -17.12 11.29 -6.53
CA VAL A 336 -18.06 12.01 -5.65
C VAL A 336 -17.76 11.72 -4.17
N ILE A 337 -17.46 10.47 -3.82
CA ILE A 337 -17.08 10.07 -2.46
C ILE A 337 -15.80 10.81 -2.01
N MET A 338 -14.92 11.17 -2.95
CA MET A 338 -13.70 11.93 -2.69
C MET A 338 -13.97 13.39 -2.23
N CYS A 339 -15.21 13.88 -2.26
CA CYS A 339 -15.60 15.11 -1.57
C CYS A 339 -15.25 15.10 -0.06
N GLY A 340 -14.95 13.92 0.50
CA GLY A 340 -14.33 13.76 1.82
C GLY A 340 -13.07 14.61 2.03
N LEU A 341 -12.33 15.01 0.98
CA LEU A 341 -11.19 15.92 1.09
C LEU A 341 -11.60 17.31 1.59
N PHE A 342 -12.68 17.87 1.05
CA PHE A 342 -13.23 19.15 1.50
C PHE A 342 -13.77 19.05 2.91
N TRP A 343 -14.49 17.96 3.21
CA TRP A 343 -15.01 17.70 4.54
C TRP A 343 -13.86 17.62 5.57
N PHE A 344 -12.81 16.86 5.28
CA PHE A 344 -11.66 16.74 6.17
C PHE A 344 -10.95 18.08 6.39
N GLY A 345 -10.67 18.83 5.31
CA GLY A 345 -9.99 20.12 5.39
C GLY A 345 -10.62 21.06 6.41
N TRP A 346 -11.93 21.26 6.33
CA TRP A 346 -12.63 22.25 7.17
C TRP A 346 -13.04 21.73 8.56
N THR A 347 -13.10 20.41 8.76
CA THR A 347 -13.48 19.85 10.06
C THR A 347 -12.31 19.64 11.03
N THR A 348 -11.07 19.68 10.54
CA THR A 348 -9.88 19.55 11.39
C THR A 348 -9.72 20.67 12.43
N LEU A 349 -10.29 21.86 12.20
CA LEU A 349 -10.08 23.02 13.07
C LEU A 349 -11.16 23.18 14.17
N ASN A 350 -12.41 22.79 13.90
CA ASN A 350 -13.55 23.18 14.75
C ASN A 350 -14.58 22.06 15.03
N ALA A 351 -14.37 20.83 14.55
CA ALA A 351 -15.37 19.76 14.67
C ALA A 351 -15.07 18.74 15.79
N PHE A 352 -16.10 17.99 16.19
CA PHE A 352 -15.96 16.81 17.04
C PHE A 352 -15.04 15.79 16.37
N TRP A 353 -14.15 15.15 17.14
CA TRP A 353 -13.06 14.29 16.63
C TRP A 353 -13.51 13.18 15.67
N LEU A 354 -14.76 12.70 15.80
CA LEU A 354 -15.33 11.67 14.92
C LEU A 354 -15.59 12.20 13.50
N SER A 355 -15.91 13.48 13.33
CA SER A 355 -16.17 14.09 12.02
C SER A 355 -14.97 13.97 11.06
N PRO A 356 -13.75 14.44 11.40
CA PRO A 356 -12.60 14.26 10.52
C PRO A 356 -12.24 12.78 10.33
N MET A 357 -12.49 11.90 11.30
CA MET A 357 -12.28 10.46 11.12
C MET A 357 -13.22 9.89 10.05
N MET A 358 -14.50 10.23 10.10
CA MET A 358 -15.47 9.84 9.07
C MET A 358 -15.05 10.38 7.70
N ALA A 359 -14.65 11.65 7.59
CA ALA A 359 -14.15 12.20 6.32
C ALA A 359 -12.98 11.39 5.73
N ILE A 360 -12.08 10.88 6.57
CA ILE A 360 -10.97 10.00 6.13
C ILE A 360 -11.46 8.64 5.62
N VAL A 361 -12.52 8.08 6.20
CA VAL A 361 -13.15 6.85 5.66
C VAL A 361 -13.62 7.09 4.22
N PHE A 362 -14.25 8.24 3.96
CA PHE A 362 -14.68 8.63 2.61
C PHE A 362 -13.48 8.82 1.67
N ILE A 363 -12.41 9.48 2.13
CA ILE A 363 -11.16 9.63 1.33
C ILE A 363 -10.60 8.24 0.95
N GLY A 364 -10.48 7.32 1.90
CA GLY A 364 -9.98 5.96 1.66
C GLY A 364 -10.87 5.16 0.71
N ALA A 365 -12.18 5.30 0.87
CA ALA A 365 -13.16 4.63 0.01
C ALA A 365 -13.11 5.15 -1.43
N GLY A 366 -13.16 6.48 -1.62
CA GLY A 366 -13.08 7.13 -2.93
C GLY A 366 -11.77 6.84 -3.65
N PHE A 367 -10.65 6.96 -2.94
CA PHE A 367 -9.33 6.57 -3.42
C PHE A 367 -9.32 5.14 -3.98
N THR A 368 -9.78 4.18 -3.18
CA THR A 368 -9.73 2.75 -3.53
C THR A 368 -10.59 2.46 -4.75
N VAL A 369 -11.79 3.05 -4.84
CA VAL A 369 -12.68 2.87 -6.00
C VAL A 369 -12.02 3.41 -7.26
N ILE A 370 -11.58 4.67 -7.26
CA ILE A 370 -10.98 5.31 -8.44
C ILE A 370 -9.76 4.53 -8.90
N PHE A 371 -8.83 4.26 -7.98
CA PHE A 371 -7.57 3.59 -8.30
C PHE A 371 -7.81 2.22 -8.94
N GLN A 372 -8.71 1.43 -8.34
CA GLN A 372 -9.05 0.10 -8.83
C GLN A 372 -9.71 0.14 -10.21
N GLN A 373 -10.69 1.02 -10.42
CA GLN A 373 -11.42 1.07 -11.68
C GLN A 373 -10.57 1.61 -12.83
N CYS A 374 -9.67 2.56 -12.58
CA CYS A 374 -8.69 3.00 -13.57
C CYS A 374 -7.83 1.84 -14.08
N LEU A 375 -7.26 1.05 -13.16
CA LEU A 375 -6.46 -0.12 -13.52
C LEU A 375 -7.27 -1.15 -14.30
N ASN A 376 -8.51 -1.41 -13.87
CA ASN A 376 -9.41 -2.32 -14.57
C ASN A 376 -9.69 -1.83 -15.99
N TYR A 377 -9.99 -0.55 -16.15
CA TYR A 377 -10.28 0.09 -17.43
C TYR A 377 -9.10 0.00 -18.40
N LEU A 378 -7.86 0.27 -17.93
CA LEU A 378 -6.65 0.13 -18.76
C LEU A 378 -6.45 -1.32 -19.23
N VAL A 379 -6.67 -2.30 -18.34
CA VAL A 379 -6.51 -3.73 -18.66
C VAL A 379 -7.58 -4.19 -19.66
N ASP A 380 -8.82 -3.76 -19.47
CA ASP A 380 -9.95 -4.16 -20.30
C ASP A 380 -9.87 -3.49 -21.69
N THR A 381 -9.35 -2.27 -21.78
CA THR A 381 -9.18 -1.50 -23.03
C THR A 381 -7.97 -1.95 -23.83
N TYR A 382 -6.79 -2.16 -23.24
CA TYR A 382 -5.57 -2.40 -24.03
C TYR A 382 -5.15 -3.87 -24.11
N ARG A 383 -6.05 -4.85 -23.89
CA ARG A 383 -5.81 -6.32 -23.81
C ARG A 383 -4.38 -6.83 -24.12
N ILE A 384 -3.90 -6.76 -25.36
CA ILE A 384 -2.56 -7.29 -25.74
C ILE A 384 -1.43 -6.47 -25.11
N TYR A 385 -1.65 -5.16 -24.99
CA TYR A 385 -0.75 -4.19 -24.36
C TYR A 385 -1.16 -3.76 -22.95
N ALA A 386 -2.06 -4.51 -22.30
CA ALA A 386 -2.56 -4.23 -20.96
C ALA A 386 -1.42 -4.14 -19.92
N ALA A 387 -0.41 -5.01 -20.05
CA ALA A 387 0.77 -4.97 -19.18
C ALA A 387 1.54 -3.64 -19.32
N SER A 388 1.75 -3.16 -20.55
CA SER A 388 2.43 -1.89 -20.81
C SER A 388 1.62 -0.68 -20.34
N ALA A 389 0.29 -0.71 -20.48
CA ALA A 389 -0.59 0.33 -19.97
C ALA A 389 -0.56 0.40 -18.43
N VAL A 390 -0.60 -0.75 -17.75
CA VAL A 390 -0.49 -0.82 -16.28
C VAL A 390 0.90 -0.37 -15.79
N SER A 391 1.97 -0.71 -16.53
CA SER A 391 3.31 -0.18 -16.26
C SER A 391 3.38 1.35 -16.44
N ALA A 392 2.71 1.90 -17.45
CA ALA A 392 2.64 3.35 -17.68
C ALA A 392 1.99 4.06 -16.48
N ASN A 393 0.85 3.55 -16.03
CA ASN A 393 0.20 4.02 -14.82
C ASN A 393 1.11 3.91 -13.59
N THR A 394 1.85 2.81 -13.46
CA THR A 394 2.76 2.60 -12.32
C THR A 394 3.91 3.60 -12.31
N LEU A 395 4.51 3.89 -13.46
CA LEU A 395 5.57 4.89 -13.57
C LEU A 395 5.06 6.27 -13.17
N LEU A 396 3.98 6.74 -13.81
CA LEU A 396 3.40 8.07 -13.53
C LEU A 396 3.00 8.21 -12.05
N ARG A 397 2.41 7.15 -11.50
CA ARG A 397 2.00 7.06 -10.10
C ARG A 397 3.17 7.20 -9.14
N SER A 398 4.24 6.45 -9.36
CA SER A 398 5.41 6.52 -8.48
C SER A 398 6.12 7.87 -8.57
N PHE A 399 6.15 8.50 -9.75
CA PHE A 399 6.66 9.88 -9.86
C PHE A 399 5.82 10.87 -9.06
N LEU A 400 4.49 10.88 -9.23
CA LEU A 400 3.64 11.80 -8.46
C LEU A 400 3.70 11.51 -6.96
N ALA A 401 3.69 10.24 -6.54
CA ALA A 401 3.78 9.86 -5.14
C ALA A 401 5.14 10.22 -4.50
N ALA A 402 6.22 10.28 -5.28
CA ALA A 402 7.51 10.77 -4.79
C ALA A 402 7.58 12.31 -4.70
N ILE A 403 6.87 13.04 -5.56
CA ILE A 403 6.90 14.50 -5.58
C ILE A 403 5.99 15.09 -4.50
N PHE A 404 4.82 14.50 -4.25
CA PHE A 404 3.81 15.06 -3.34
C PHE A 404 4.31 15.31 -1.90
N PRO A 405 5.03 14.37 -1.25
CA PRO A 405 5.58 14.60 0.08
C PRO A 405 6.55 15.79 0.15
N LEU A 406 7.31 16.08 -0.92
CA LEU A 406 8.32 17.14 -0.94
C LEU A 406 7.72 18.53 -0.80
N PHE A 407 6.53 18.77 -1.36
CA PHE A 407 5.86 20.07 -1.28
C PHE A 407 4.71 20.11 -0.25
N ALA A 408 4.26 18.96 0.26
CA ALA A 408 3.17 18.90 1.22
C ALA A 408 3.44 19.78 2.46
N ARG A 409 4.64 19.66 3.04
CA ARG A 409 5.04 20.44 4.23
C ARG A 409 4.97 21.95 4.04
N PRO A 410 5.71 22.56 3.07
CA PRO A 410 5.67 24.00 2.88
C PRO A 410 4.25 24.48 2.52
N MET A 411 3.50 23.69 1.75
CA MET A 411 2.11 24.00 1.42
C MET A 411 1.23 24.08 2.68
N PHE A 412 1.24 23.07 3.55
CA PHE A 412 0.42 23.07 4.75
C PHE A 412 0.89 24.08 5.82
N ASN A 413 2.18 24.39 5.88
CA ASN A 413 2.69 25.40 6.81
C ASN A 413 2.24 26.82 6.42
N ILE A 414 2.15 27.13 5.12
CA ILE A 414 1.75 28.45 4.63
C ILE A 414 0.23 28.60 4.59
N LEU A 415 -0.47 27.60 4.05
CA LEU A 415 -1.92 27.67 3.79
C LEU A 415 -2.78 27.11 4.93
N GLY A 416 -2.21 26.30 5.82
CA GLY A 416 -2.97 25.50 6.77
C GLY A 416 -3.65 24.29 6.13
N VAL A 417 -4.15 23.38 6.99
CA VAL A 417 -4.75 22.11 6.56
C VAL A 417 -6.06 22.31 5.78
N GLY A 418 -6.89 23.29 6.16
CA GLY A 418 -8.19 23.54 5.52
C GLY A 418 -8.10 23.97 4.06
N PRO A 419 -7.48 25.12 3.77
CA PRO A 419 -7.27 25.58 2.39
C PRO A 419 -6.40 24.61 1.58
N GLY A 420 -5.35 24.03 2.16
CA GLY A 420 -4.49 23.06 1.48
C GLY A 420 -5.25 21.83 0.99
N MET A 421 -6.11 21.24 1.83
CA MET A 421 -6.96 20.11 1.43
C MET A 421 -8.06 20.50 0.44
N SER A 422 -8.55 21.74 0.51
CA SER A 422 -9.54 22.25 -0.44
C SER A 422 -8.96 22.42 -1.85
N ILE A 423 -7.69 22.86 -1.97
CA ILE A 423 -7.00 22.96 -3.26
C ILE A 423 -6.83 21.56 -3.87
N ILE A 424 -6.35 20.59 -3.09
CA ILE A 424 -6.21 19.21 -3.54
C ILE A 424 -7.58 18.63 -3.93
N GLY A 425 -8.62 18.89 -3.13
CA GLY A 425 -9.99 18.50 -3.40
C GLY A 425 -10.55 19.13 -4.68
N ALA A 426 -10.22 20.39 -4.97
CA ALA A 426 -10.64 21.09 -6.19
C ALA A 426 -10.02 20.46 -7.44
N VAL A 427 -8.74 20.07 -7.38
CA VAL A 427 -8.09 19.32 -8.47
C VAL A 427 -8.71 17.93 -8.62
N ALA A 428 -9.02 17.24 -7.52
CA ALA A 428 -9.73 15.96 -7.56
C ALA A 428 -11.13 16.10 -8.19
N ALA A 429 -11.85 17.16 -7.86
CA ALA A 429 -13.18 17.47 -8.41
C ALA A 429 -13.11 17.84 -9.90
N PHE A 430 -12.05 18.54 -10.34
CA PHE A 430 -11.83 18.83 -11.75
C PHE A 430 -11.63 17.55 -12.60
N LEU A 431 -11.14 16.47 -11.99
CA LEU A 431 -10.98 15.17 -12.64
C LEU A 431 -12.27 14.31 -12.59
N LEU A 432 -13.30 14.72 -11.86
CA LEU A 432 -14.58 14.02 -11.73
C LEU A 432 -15.36 13.89 -13.05
N PRO A 433 -15.36 14.86 -13.99
CA PRO A 433 -16.00 14.71 -15.29
C PRO A 433 -15.30 13.70 -16.21
N LEU A 434 -14.04 13.34 -15.94
CA LEU A 434 -13.24 12.50 -16.83
C LEU A 434 -13.90 11.15 -17.16
N PRO A 435 -14.42 10.36 -16.18
CA PRO A 435 -15.09 9.10 -16.49
C PRO A 435 -16.38 9.31 -17.30
N LEU A 436 -17.11 10.41 -17.07
CA LEU A 436 -18.34 10.73 -17.82
C LEU A 436 -18.04 11.06 -19.28
N VAL A 437 -16.96 11.81 -19.52
CA VAL A 437 -16.47 12.10 -20.87
C VAL A 437 -16.05 10.80 -21.57
N LEU A 438 -15.34 9.91 -20.87
CA LEU A 438 -14.97 8.59 -21.41
C LEU A 438 -16.18 7.69 -21.67
N MET A 439 -17.27 7.81 -20.90
CA MET A 439 -18.51 7.07 -21.18
C MET A 439 -19.18 7.54 -22.48
N ARG A 440 -19.11 8.84 -22.79
CA ARG A 440 -19.74 9.42 -23.99
C ARG A 440 -18.87 9.26 -25.24
N TYR A 441 -17.55 9.43 -25.10
CA TYR A 441 -16.60 9.52 -26.21
C TYR A 441 -15.56 8.40 -26.25
N GLY A 442 -15.65 7.40 -25.36
CA GLY A 442 -14.68 6.32 -25.23
C GLY A 442 -14.46 5.57 -26.54
N GLU A 443 -15.52 5.15 -27.21
CA GLU A 443 -15.42 4.44 -28.51
C GLU A 443 -14.74 5.30 -29.58
N TRP A 444 -15.11 6.58 -29.69
CA TRP A 444 -14.50 7.51 -30.63
C TRP A 444 -13.00 7.73 -30.33
N LEU A 445 -12.64 7.90 -29.06
CA LEU A 445 -11.24 8.04 -28.63
C LEU A 445 -10.45 6.75 -28.92
N CYS A 446 -11.04 5.58 -28.71
CA CYS A 446 -10.42 4.29 -29.04
C CYS A 446 -10.19 4.15 -30.55
N THR A 447 -11.13 4.59 -31.41
CA THR A 447 -10.93 4.56 -32.87
C THR A 447 -9.83 5.50 -33.39
N LYS A 448 -9.35 6.45 -32.58
CA LYS A 448 -8.19 7.30 -32.92
C LYS A 448 -6.86 6.81 -32.34
N SER A 449 -6.90 5.82 -31.45
CA SER A 449 -5.71 5.24 -30.81
C SER A 449 -4.91 4.38 -31.79
N LYS A 450 -3.61 4.63 -31.89
CA LYS A 450 -2.72 3.83 -32.76
C LYS A 450 -2.49 2.43 -32.17
N PHE A 451 -2.51 2.30 -30.85
CA PHE A 451 -2.29 1.01 -30.18
C PHE A 451 -3.55 0.13 -30.14
N TRP A 452 -4.76 0.72 -30.15
CA TRP A 452 -6.02 -0.03 -30.22
C TRP A 452 -6.24 -0.73 -31.57
N HIS A 453 -5.83 -0.10 -32.68
CA HIS A 453 -5.98 -0.70 -34.01
C HIS A 453 -5.17 -1.98 -34.20
N VAL A 454 -3.97 -2.05 -33.60
CA VAL A 454 -3.11 -3.24 -33.69
C VAL A 454 -3.75 -4.44 -32.96
N ASP A 455 -4.45 -4.20 -31.85
CA ASP A 455 -5.20 -5.23 -31.12
C ASP A 455 -6.39 -5.79 -31.92
N ASN A 456 -6.99 -4.98 -32.79
CA ASN A 456 -8.09 -5.41 -33.65
C ASN A 456 -7.60 -6.06 -34.97
N THR A 457 -6.45 -5.67 -35.50
CA THR A 457 -5.85 -6.29 -36.70
C THR A 457 -5.08 -7.57 -36.42
N ALA A 458 -4.70 -7.84 -35.16
CA ALA A 458 -4.07 -9.10 -34.74
C ALA A 458 -5.10 -10.24 -34.52
N ARG A 459 -6.31 -10.09 -35.07
CA ARG A 459 -7.38 -11.10 -35.06
C ARG A 459 -7.27 -12.05 -36.24
#